data_AF-A0A257X2P2-F1
#
_entry.id   AF-A0A257X2P2-F1
#
_cell.length_a   1.000
_cell.length_b   1.000
_cell.length_c   1.000
_cell.angle_alpha   90.00
_cell.angle_beta   90.00
_cell.angle_gamma   90.00
#
_symmetry.space_group_name_H-M   'P 1'
#
loop_
_entity.id
_entity.type
_entity.pdbx_description
1 polymer ?
#
loop_
_entity_poly.entity_id
_entity_poly.type
_entity_poly.pdbx_seq_one_letter_code
_entity_poly.pdbx_strand_id
1 'polypeptide(L)'
;IAPGSTTITWTLERSFGSGDGNSQITDRANSLAFSPDGKTLAIGSGEPSRSGDITLWDMATGKLTKNYAERHLDSVFALDFSPDGKLLASGGADKAVRITDLTTGKVVKVFEGHTHHVLGLSWRADGRVLASSGGDNVVKTWDWITGDRRKSVDGWDKEVTGIHYLGAADQIATSAGDNKLRLITSDGGEVKQLAGATAFLQSLATTKFGDVVLGGDQDGNLRAWDVATAKEIAVFKP
;
A
#
# COMPACT_ATOMS: atom_id res chain seq x y z
N ILE A 1 0.79 19.60 11.58
CA ILE A 1 -0.59 19.97 12.00
C ILE A 1 -0.63 19.87 13.51
N ALA A 2 -1.01 20.92 14.22
CA ALA A 2 -1.39 20.84 15.63
C ALA A 2 -2.93 20.72 15.73
N PRO A 3 -3.48 19.95 16.68
CA PRO A 3 -4.91 19.92 16.93
C PRO A 3 -5.44 21.35 17.18
N GLY A 4 -6.51 21.77 16.47
CA GLY A 4 -7.19 23.06 16.68
C GLY A 4 -6.93 24.16 15.64
N SER A 5 -6.08 23.94 14.63
CA SER A 5 -5.89 24.89 13.53
C SER A 5 -7.08 24.83 12.56
N THR A 6 -7.92 25.88 12.51
CA THR A 6 -9.12 25.96 11.65
C THR A 6 -8.84 26.55 10.27
N THR A 7 -7.63 27.04 10.01
CA THR A 7 -7.22 27.55 8.70
C THR A 7 -5.99 26.80 8.26
N ILE A 8 -6.16 25.91 7.28
CA ILE A 8 -5.06 25.24 6.59
C ILE A 8 -5.13 25.74 5.15
N THR A 9 -4.23 26.64 4.78
CA THR A 9 -4.07 27.02 3.38
C THR A 9 -3.15 25.99 2.74
N TRP A 10 -3.73 25.11 1.92
CA TRP A 10 -2.96 24.23 1.05
C TRP A 10 -2.49 25.03 -0.16
N THR A 11 -1.18 25.12 -0.33
CA THR A 11 -0.57 25.65 -1.55
C THR A 11 0.00 24.50 -2.35
N LEU A 12 -0.34 24.42 -3.64
CA LEU A 12 0.33 23.51 -4.56
C LEU A 12 1.80 23.94 -4.67
N GLU A 13 2.70 23.15 -4.10
CA GLU A 13 4.14 23.39 -4.22
C GLU A 13 4.65 22.89 -5.57
N ARG A 14 4.14 21.73 -6.04
CA ARG A 14 4.70 21.02 -7.18
C ARG A 14 3.73 20.03 -7.80
N SER A 15 3.94 19.76 -9.09
CA SER A 15 3.30 18.67 -9.83
C SER A 15 4.35 17.70 -10.37
N PHE A 16 4.10 16.40 -10.22
CA PHE A 16 4.89 15.31 -10.79
C PHE A 16 4.07 14.72 -11.93
N GLY A 17 4.29 15.21 -13.14
CA GLY A 17 3.48 14.89 -14.32
C GLY A 17 2.32 15.87 -14.59
N SER A 18 1.74 15.74 -15.78
CA SER A 18 0.71 16.65 -16.33
C SER A 18 -0.21 15.93 -17.33
N GLY A 19 -1.47 16.35 -17.43
CA GLY A 19 -2.43 15.81 -18.41
C GLY A 19 -2.31 16.39 -19.83
N ASP A 20 -1.28 17.19 -20.10
CA ASP A 20 -1.09 17.96 -21.33
C ASP A 20 -0.30 17.20 -22.42
N GLY A 21 0.04 15.93 -22.18
CA GLY A 21 0.83 15.11 -23.08
C GLY A 21 2.34 15.29 -23.00
N ASN A 22 2.85 16.20 -22.14
CA ASN A 22 4.29 16.40 -21.93
C ASN A 22 4.84 15.65 -20.70
N SER A 23 3.98 14.93 -20.00
CA SER A 23 4.31 14.22 -18.78
C SER A 23 5.25 13.03 -19.03
N GLN A 24 6.22 12.85 -18.13
CA GLN A 24 7.02 11.63 -18.09
C GLN A 24 6.23 10.44 -17.50
N ILE A 25 5.09 10.71 -16.86
CA ILE A 25 4.09 9.71 -16.46
C ILE A 25 3.05 9.65 -17.57
N THR A 26 3.15 8.64 -18.43
CA THR A 26 2.30 8.51 -19.63
C THR A 26 1.09 7.60 -19.42
N ASP A 27 1.18 6.67 -18.47
CA ASP A 27 0.10 5.82 -18.01
C ASP A 27 -0.49 6.34 -16.69
N ARG A 28 -1.68 5.85 -16.31
CA ARG A 28 -2.27 6.11 -14.99
C ARG A 28 -1.26 5.74 -13.89
N ALA A 29 -1.08 6.67 -12.94
CA ALA A 29 -0.40 6.40 -11.69
C ALA A 29 -1.36 5.63 -10.77
N ASN A 30 -1.15 4.32 -10.67
CA ASN A 30 -2.04 3.41 -9.95
C ASN A 30 -1.64 3.27 -8.47
N SER A 31 -0.37 3.51 -8.15
CA SER A 31 0.15 3.41 -6.79
C SER A 31 1.28 4.39 -6.55
N LEU A 32 1.40 4.83 -5.29
CA LEU A 32 2.39 5.80 -4.83
C LEU A 32 2.98 5.33 -3.51
N ALA A 33 4.28 5.50 -3.32
CA ALA A 33 4.94 5.28 -2.04
C ALA A 33 6.05 6.31 -1.81
N PHE A 34 6.16 6.84 -0.59
CA PHE A 34 7.29 7.70 -0.21
C PHE A 34 8.38 6.87 0.47
N SER A 35 9.64 7.19 0.20
CA SER A 35 10.75 6.63 0.97
C SER A 35 10.65 7.05 2.44
N PRO A 36 11.18 6.26 3.41
CA PRO A 36 11.08 6.58 4.83
C PRO A 36 11.70 7.92 5.22
N ASP A 37 12.69 8.40 4.45
CA ASP A 37 13.32 9.72 4.64
C ASP A 37 12.57 10.87 3.93
N GLY A 38 11.48 10.56 3.22
CA GLY A 38 10.63 11.50 2.50
C GLY A 38 11.25 12.11 1.24
N LYS A 39 12.42 11.65 0.80
CA LYS A 39 13.14 12.27 -0.32
C LYS A 39 12.79 11.70 -1.69
N THR A 40 12.26 10.49 -1.73
CA THR A 40 11.91 9.79 -2.97
C THR A 40 10.43 9.46 -3.00
N LEU A 41 9.77 9.73 -4.12
CA LEU A 41 8.44 9.23 -4.45
C LEU A 41 8.58 8.13 -5.51
N ALA A 42 8.08 6.94 -5.22
CA ALA A 42 7.89 5.87 -6.20
C ALA A 42 6.47 5.93 -6.75
N ILE A 43 6.34 5.74 -8.07
CA ILE A 43 5.06 5.72 -8.78
C ILE A 43 5.00 4.44 -9.60
N GLY A 44 3.95 3.65 -9.38
CA GLY A 44 3.63 2.44 -10.14
C GLY A 44 2.57 2.76 -11.19
N SER A 45 2.83 2.37 -12.43
CA SER A 45 2.00 2.70 -13.58
C SER A 45 1.67 1.46 -14.42
N GLY A 46 0.72 1.63 -15.34
CA GLY A 46 0.48 0.61 -16.35
C GLY A 46 -0.86 0.65 -17.06
N GLU A 47 -1.79 1.56 -16.80
CA GLU A 47 -2.99 1.66 -17.64
C GLU A 47 -2.94 2.88 -18.55
N PRO A 48 -3.35 2.78 -19.84
CA PRO A 48 -3.90 1.60 -20.50
C PRO A 48 -2.84 0.68 -21.15
N SER A 49 -1.55 1.06 -21.17
CA SER A 49 -0.55 0.36 -21.99
C SER A 49 -0.14 -1.03 -21.47
N ARG A 50 -0.40 -1.29 -20.19
CA ARG A 50 0.04 -2.44 -19.39
C ARG A 50 1.56 -2.55 -19.27
N SER A 51 2.25 -1.41 -19.33
CA SER A 51 3.71 -1.30 -19.22
C SER A 51 4.29 -1.92 -17.95
N GLY A 52 3.59 -1.78 -16.80
CA GLY A 52 4.09 -2.29 -15.52
C GLY A 52 5.33 -1.54 -15.03
N ASP A 53 5.46 -0.26 -15.40
CA ASP A 53 6.61 0.58 -15.07
C ASP A 53 6.58 1.07 -13.61
N ILE A 54 7.77 1.26 -13.05
CA ILE A 54 7.95 1.96 -11.77
C ILE A 54 8.93 3.11 -11.96
N THR A 55 8.52 4.32 -11.62
CA THR A 55 9.37 5.52 -11.69
C THR A 55 9.69 6.05 -10.30
N LEU A 56 10.92 6.54 -10.11
CA LEU A 56 11.37 7.20 -8.88
C LEU A 56 11.61 8.68 -9.12
N TRP A 57 11.16 9.50 -8.19
CA TRP A 57 11.17 10.95 -8.30
C TRP A 57 11.81 11.57 -7.07
N ASP A 58 12.66 12.56 -7.28
CA ASP A 58 13.23 13.36 -6.20
C ASP A 58 12.20 14.39 -5.74
N MET A 59 11.85 14.34 -4.45
CA MET A 59 10.79 15.17 -3.87
C MET A 59 11.15 16.65 -3.80
N ALA A 60 12.44 16.98 -3.67
CA ALA A 60 12.90 18.36 -3.55
C ALA A 60 12.93 19.10 -4.90
N THR A 61 13.23 18.37 -5.98
CA THR A 61 13.43 18.92 -7.33
C THR A 61 12.26 18.64 -8.27
N GLY A 62 11.45 17.62 -8.01
CA GLY A 62 10.38 17.20 -8.93
C GLY A 62 10.85 16.38 -10.12
N LYS A 63 12.10 15.93 -10.12
CA LYS A 63 12.72 15.30 -11.30
C LYS A 63 12.66 13.78 -11.20
N LEU A 64 12.39 13.14 -12.34
CA LEU A 64 12.55 11.70 -12.52
C LEU A 64 14.03 11.33 -12.33
N THR A 65 14.32 10.43 -11.38
CA THR A 65 15.68 9.97 -11.08
C THR A 65 15.95 8.57 -11.64
N LYS A 66 14.93 7.70 -11.67
CA LYS A 66 15.02 6.35 -12.23
C LYS A 66 13.70 5.96 -12.90
N ASN A 67 13.80 5.22 -14.00
CA ASN A 67 12.68 4.47 -14.58
C ASN A 67 13.06 2.99 -14.60
N TYR A 68 12.27 2.17 -13.94
CA TYR A 68 12.30 0.72 -14.03
C TYR A 68 11.17 0.28 -14.98
N ALA A 69 11.48 0.30 -16.28
CA ALA A 69 10.55 -0.13 -17.31
C ALA A 69 10.25 -1.63 -17.21
N GLU A 70 9.02 -2.02 -17.54
CA GLU A 70 8.57 -3.43 -17.60
C GLU A 70 8.90 -4.21 -16.32
N ARG A 71 8.81 -3.54 -15.17
CA ARG A 71 9.14 -4.15 -13.89
C ARG A 71 8.12 -5.23 -13.52
N HIS A 72 6.86 -5.01 -13.90
CA HIS A 72 5.80 -6.01 -13.91
C HIS A 72 5.37 -6.28 -15.35
N LEU A 73 4.75 -7.44 -15.60
CA LEU A 73 4.20 -7.81 -16.92
C LEU A 73 2.83 -7.16 -17.18
N ASP A 74 2.37 -6.33 -16.24
CA ASP A 74 1.09 -5.63 -16.23
C ASP A 74 1.12 -4.54 -15.15
N SER A 75 0.04 -3.76 -15.03
CA SER A 75 -0.11 -2.63 -14.11
C SER A 75 0.39 -2.88 -12.68
N VAL A 76 1.12 -1.91 -12.14
CA VAL A 76 1.61 -1.92 -10.75
C VAL A 76 0.59 -1.26 -9.82
N PHE A 77 -0.03 -2.05 -8.94
CA PHE A 77 -1.10 -1.59 -8.04
C PHE A 77 -0.65 -1.36 -6.60
N ALA A 78 0.51 -1.86 -6.21
CA ALA A 78 1.03 -1.69 -4.85
C ALA A 78 2.52 -1.38 -4.86
N LEU A 79 2.93 -0.47 -3.99
CA LEU A 79 4.32 -0.12 -3.72
C LEU A 79 4.51 0.07 -2.22
N ASP A 80 5.65 -0.39 -1.70
CA ASP A 80 6.08 -0.03 -0.35
C ASP A 80 7.61 -0.10 -0.19
N PHE A 81 8.18 0.88 0.49
CA PHE A 81 9.61 0.92 0.77
C PHE A 81 9.92 0.09 2.01
N SER A 82 11.06 -0.61 2.00
CA SER A 82 11.56 -1.18 3.25
C SER A 82 11.83 -0.08 4.28
N PRO A 83 11.77 -0.39 5.59
CA PRO A 83 12.01 0.62 6.64
C PRO A 83 13.38 1.31 6.57
N ASP A 84 14.39 0.64 6.01
CA ASP A 84 15.73 1.20 5.79
C ASP A 84 15.86 1.97 4.47
N GLY A 85 14.80 2.00 3.65
CA GLY A 85 14.73 2.71 2.38
C GLY A 85 15.55 2.11 1.25
N LYS A 86 16.15 0.93 1.42
CA LYS A 86 17.05 0.32 0.43
C LYS A 86 16.34 -0.57 -0.57
N LEU A 87 15.16 -1.07 -0.22
CA LEU A 87 14.36 -1.96 -1.05
C LEU A 87 13.02 -1.31 -1.37
N LEU A 88 12.50 -1.63 -2.55
CA LEU A 88 11.13 -1.32 -2.95
C LEU A 88 10.41 -2.64 -3.24
N ALA A 89 9.34 -2.90 -2.48
CA ALA A 89 8.39 -3.95 -2.82
C ALA A 89 7.36 -3.40 -3.81
N SER A 90 7.02 -4.18 -4.82
CA SER A 90 6.02 -3.84 -5.82
C SER A 90 5.10 -5.01 -6.11
N GLY A 91 3.80 -4.75 -6.24
CA GLY A 91 2.75 -5.73 -6.50
C GLY A 91 1.93 -5.31 -7.71
N GLY A 92 1.60 -6.25 -8.58
CA GLY A 92 0.95 -5.94 -9.85
C GLY A 92 -0.23 -6.83 -10.22
N ALA A 93 -0.87 -6.46 -11.32
CA ALA A 93 -1.93 -7.21 -11.97
C ALA A 93 -1.45 -8.59 -12.47
N ASP A 94 -0.15 -8.72 -12.73
CA ASP A 94 0.55 -9.96 -13.06
C ASP A 94 0.69 -10.94 -11.87
N LYS A 95 0.10 -10.60 -10.71
CA LYS A 95 -0.07 -11.44 -9.51
C LYS A 95 1.24 -11.70 -8.76
N ALA A 96 2.34 -11.13 -9.20
CA ALA A 96 3.63 -11.26 -8.54
C ALA A 96 3.87 -10.12 -7.57
N VAL A 97 4.64 -10.41 -6.52
CA VAL A 97 5.31 -9.38 -5.71
C VAL A 97 6.79 -9.40 -6.05
N ARG A 98 7.39 -8.25 -6.35
CA ARG A 98 8.81 -8.13 -6.67
C ARG A 98 9.50 -7.23 -5.66
N ILE A 99 10.73 -7.58 -5.29
CA ILE A 99 11.58 -6.75 -4.47
C ILE A 99 12.73 -6.22 -5.32
N THR A 100 12.83 -4.91 -5.41
CA THR A 100 13.89 -4.21 -6.14
C THR A 100 14.89 -3.63 -5.14
N ASP A 101 16.17 -3.98 -5.29
CA ASP A 101 17.25 -3.31 -4.59
C ASP A 101 17.51 -1.96 -5.28
N LEU A 102 17.34 -0.87 -4.55
CA LEU A 102 17.43 0.48 -5.09
C LEU A 102 18.87 0.95 -5.32
N THR A 103 19.85 0.30 -4.69
CA THR A 103 21.28 0.57 -4.92
C THR A 103 21.72 0.01 -6.27
N THR A 104 21.27 -1.20 -6.60
CA THR A 104 21.65 -1.89 -7.84
C THR A 104 20.65 -1.70 -8.97
N GLY A 105 19.41 -1.33 -8.65
CA GLY A 105 18.28 -1.25 -9.58
C GLY A 105 17.75 -2.61 -10.06
N LYS A 106 18.17 -3.71 -9.43
CA LYS A 106 17.81 -5.08 -9.84
C LYS A 106 16.66 -5.62 -9.01
N VAL A 107 15.81 -6.42 -9.64
CA VAL A 107 14.89 -7.31 -8.92
C VAL A 107 15.73 -8.41 -8.28
N VAL A 108 15.69 -8.46 -6.96
CA VAL A 108 16.46 -9.39 -6.13
C VAL A 108 15.59 -10.54 -5.62
N LYS A 109 14.26 -10.41 -5.69
CA LYS A 109 13.32 -11.48 -5.37
C LYS A 109 11.98 -11.30 -6.10
N VAL A 110 11.35 -12.42 -6.39
CA VAL A 110 9.97 -12.52 -6.88
C VAL A 110 9.23 -13.49 -5.97
N PHE A 111 8.12 -13.05 -5.39
CA PHE A 111 7.21 -13.89 -4.64
C PHE A 111 5.98 -14.20 -5.50
N GLU A 112 5.77 -15.48 -5.70
CA GLU A 112 4.65 -16.04 -6.46
C GLU A 112 3.63 -16.68 -5.52
N GLY A 113 2.37 -16.70 -5.95
CA GLY A 113 1.32 -17.48 -5.29
C GLY A 113 0.02 -16.74 -5.01
N HIS A 114 -0.07 -15.44 -5.31
CA HIS A 114 -1.38 -14.81 -5.48
C HIS A 114 -2.03 -15.32 -6.77
N THR A 115 -3.35 -15.53 -6.76
CA THR A 115 -4.10 -16.03 -7.92
C THR A 115 -4.84 -14.91 -8.67
N HIS A 116 -4.81 -13.70 -8.11
CA HIS A 116 -5.33 -12.46 -8.69
C HIS A 116 -4.33 -11.31 -8.43
N HIS A 117 -4.68 -10.10 -8.88
CA HIS A 117 -3.91 -8.87 -8.69
C HIS A 117 -3.49 -8.68 -7.23
N VAL A 118 -2.24 -8.25 -7.02
CA VAL A 118 -1.75 -7.79 -5.72
C VAL A 118 -2.17 -6.34 -5.55
N LEU A 119 -3.00 -6.04 -4.56
CA LEU A 119 -3.64 -4.73 -4.38
C LEU A 119 -2.98 -3.89 -3.26
N GLY A 120 -2.26 -4.53 -2.34
CA GLY A 120 -1.60 -3.84 -1.24
C GLY A 120 -0.33 -4.54 -0.80
N LEU A 121 0.60 -3.75 -0.27
CA LEU A 121 1.86 -4.20 0.30
C LEU A 121 2.13 -3.43 1.59
N SER A 122 2.71 -4.11 2.57
CA SER A 122 3.20 -3.45 3.77
C SER A 122 4.38 -4.20 4.37
N TRP A 123 5.51 -3.51 4.50
CA TRP A 123 6.65 -3.95 5.27
C TRP A 123 6.37 -3.83 6.75
N ARG A 124 6.76 -4.85 7.50
CA ARG A 124 6.87 -4.73 8.94
C ARG A 124 8.06 -3.83 9.29
N ALA A 125 7.94 -3.10 10.40
CA ALA A 125 8.97 -2.15 10.85
C ALA A 125 10.37 -2.75 11.05
N ASP A 126 10.49 -4.07 11.25
CA ASP A 126 11.77 -4.76 11.35
C ASP A 126 12.43 -5.08 10.00
N GLY A 127 11.76 -4.80 8.88
CA GLY A 127 12.25 -5.02 7.52
C GLY A 127 12.38 -6.49 7.13
N ARG A 128 11.92 -7.43 7.96
CA ARG A 128 12.05 -8.87 7.70
C ARG A 128 10.82 -9.47 7.05
N VAL A 129 9.64 -8.98 7.42
CA VAL A 129 8.37 -9.53 6.95
C VAL A 129 7.68 -8.53 6.04
N LEU A 130 7.23 -9.02 4.89
CA LEU A 130 6.37 -8.28 3.98
C LEU A 130 5.00 -8.95 3.97
N ALA A 131 3.94 -8.17 4.09
CA ALA A 131 2.58 -8.63 3.88
C ALA A 131 2.06 -8.11 2.54
N SER A 132 1.27 -8.93 1.85
CA SER A 132 0.60 -8.58 0.61
C SER A 132 -0.88 -8.95 0.67
N SER A 133 -1.72 -8.08 0.13
CA SER A 133 -3.15 -8.30 -0.05
C SER A 133 -3.51 -8.37 -1.53
N GLY A 134 -4.60 -9.04 -1.88
CA GLY A 134 -4.96 -9.22 -3.28
C GLY A 134 -6.43 -9.38 -3.56
N GLY A 135 -6.76 -9.30 -4.85
CA GLY A 135 -8.09 -9.60 -5.39
C GLY A 135 -8.45 -11.09 -5.38
N ASP A 136 -7.56 -11.92 -4.85
CA ASP A 136 -7.81 -13.33 -4.57
C ASP A 136 -8.38 -13.56 -3.16
N ASN A 137 -8.74 -12.47 -2.47
CA ASN A 137 -9.41 -12.45 -1.16
C ASN A 137 -8.56 -13.05 -0.03
N VAL A 138 -7.24 -12.98 -0.17
CA VAL A 138 -6.28 -13.51 0.80
C VAL A 138 -5.23 -12.48 1.15
N VAL A 139 -4.67 -12.65 2.36
CA VAL A 139 -3.43 -11.99 2.77
C VAL A 139 -2.32 -13.03 2.81
N LYS A 140 -1.16 -12.67 2.26
CA LYS A 140 0.05 -13.50 2.32
C LYS A 140 1.15 -12.76 3.05
N THR A 141 1.96 -13.51 3.80
CA THR A 141 3.16 -12.97 4.45
C THR A 141 4.39 -13.72 3.99
N TRP A 142 5.47 -12.96 3.80
CA TRP A 142 6.72 -13.42 3.21
C TRP A 142 7.87 -13.11 4.15
N ASP A 143 8.77 -14.07 4.37
CA ASP A 143 10.08 -13.77 4.96
C ASP A 143 10.97 -13.23 3.84
N TRP A 144 11.33 -11.95 3.89
CA TRP A 144 12.21 -11.37 2.88
C TRP A 144 13.62 -11.99 2.90
N ILE A 145 14.11 -12.40 4.07
CA ILE A 145 15.48 -12.89 4.24
C ILE A 145 15.62 -14.31 3.69
N THR A 146 14.71 -15.21 4.04
CA THR A 146 14.74 -16.60 3.50
C THR A 146 14.12 -16.65 2.11
N GLY A 147 13.14 -15.79 1.88
CA GLY A 147 12.38 -15.72 0.66
C GLY A 147 11.19 -16.67 0.59
N ASP A 148 10.79 -17.24 1.71
CA ASP A 148 9.71 -18.21 1.78
C ASP A 148 8.38 -17.53 2.11
N ARG A 149 7.29 -18.10 1.57
CA ARG A 149 5.94 -17.78 2.04
C ARG A 149 5.77 -18.32 3.45
N ARG A 150 5.58 -17.43 4.42
CA ARG A 150 5.32 -17.78 5.82
C ARG A 150 3.89 -18.24 6.00
N LYS A 151 2.93 -17.50 5.44
CA LYS A 151 1.50 -17.78 5.63
C LYS A 151 0.66 -17.30 4.43
N SER A 152 -0.46 -17.99 4.22
CA SER A 152 -1.64 -17.50 3.49
C SER A 152 -2.80 -17.51 4.49
N VAL A 153 -3.50 -16.40 4.59
CA VAL A 153 -4.67 -16.22 5.46
C VAL A 153 -5.85 -15.93 4.55
N ASP A 154 -6.89 -16.74 4.70
CA ASP A 154 -8.13 -16.64 3.94
C ASP A 154 -9.26 -16.18 4.87
N GLY A 155 -10.48 -15.99 4.36
CA GLY A 155 -11.65 -15.59 5.16
C GLY A 155 -12.22 -14.20 4.85
N TRP A 156 -11.79 -13.60 3.74
CA TRP A 156 -12.45 -12.45 3.13
C TRP A 156 -13.41 -12.93 2.05
N ASP A 157 -14.61 -12.36 2.01
CA ASP A 157 -15.63 -12.73 1.01
C ASP A 157 -15.43 -11.97 -0.32
N LYS A 158 -14.54 -10.98 -0.31
CA LYS A 158 -14.20 -10.04 -1.38
C LYS A 158 -12.74 -9.61 -1.31
N GLU A 159 -12.31 -8.82 -2.29
CA GLU A 159 -10.94 -8.40 -2.48
C GLU A 159 -10.40 -7.67 -1.25
N VAL A 160 -9.15 -7.95 -0.88
CA VAL A 160 -8.48 -7.24 0.21
C VAL A 160 -7.75 -6.04 -0.38
N THR A 161 -8.40 -4.88 -0.30
CA THR A 161 -8.06 -3.66 -1.03
C THR A 161 -6.91 -2.87 -0.43
N GLY A 162 -6.68 -3.00 0.87
CA GLY A 162 -5.64 -2.27 1.59
C GLY A 162 -5.07 -3.11 2.73
N ILE A 163 -3.80 -2.88 3.03
CA ILE A 163 -3.05 -3.59 4.07
C ILE A 163 -2.01 -2.67 4.68
N HIS A 164 -1.83 -2.71 6.01
CA HIS A 164 -0.78 -1.96 6.69
C HIS A 164 -0.40 -2.59 8.03
N TYR A 165 0.90 -2.75 8.30
CA TYR A 165 1.40 -3.13 9.63
C TYR A 165 1.21 -1.98 10.63
N LEU A 166 0.75 -2.30 11.84
CA LEU A 166 0.51 -1.33 12.91
C LEU A 166 1.72 -1.27 13.84
N GLY A 167 2.60 -0.29 13.59
CA GLY A 167 3.78 -0.04 14.41
C GLY A 167 4.77 -1.22 14.41
N ALA A 168 5.41 -1.45 15.56
CA ALA A 168 6.38 -2.53 15.73
C ALA A 168 5.76 -3.88 16.13
N ALA A 169 4.47 -3.90 16.49
CA ALA A 169 3.77 -5.12 16.86
C ALA A 169 3.46 -5.97 15.62
N ASP A 170 3.27 -7.28 15.82
CA ASP A 170 2.82 -8.17 14.76
C ASP A 170 1.30 -8.04 14.56
N GLN A 171 0.86 -6.87 14.10
CA GLN A 171 -0.54 -6.59 13.84
C GLN A 171 -0.67 -5.89 12.48
N ILE A 172 -1.63 -6.33 11.68
CA ILE A 172 -1.86 -5.88 10.31
C ILE A 172 -3.32 -5.46 10.20
N ALA A 173 -3.56 -4.21 9.82
CA ALA A 173 -4.89 -3.75 9.42
C ALA A 173 -5.15 -4.14 7.96
N THR A 174 -6.37 -4.59 7.68
CA THR A 174 -6.82 -4.96 6.33
C THR A 174 -8.21 -4.37 6.08
N SER A 175 -8.35 -3.74 4.92
CA SER A 175 -9.62 -3.26 4.39
C SER A 175 -10.04 -4.16 3.22
N ALA A 176 -11.34 -4.37 3.07
CA ALA A 176 -11.83 -5.25 2.04
C ALA A 176 -13.21 -4.84 1.50
N GLY A 177 -13.51 -5.41 0.34
CA GLY A 177 -14.79 -5.21 -0.34
C GLY A 177 -15.99 -5.89 0.30
N ASP A 178 -15.79 -6.67 1.37
CA ASP A 178 -16.84 -7.36 2.11
C ASP A 178 -17.39 -6.54 3.28
N ASN A 179 -17.15 -5.23 3.23
CA ASN A 179 -17.59 -4.22 4.19
C ASN A 179 -17.02 -4.42 5.59
N LYS A 180 -15.85 -5.06 5.71
CA LYS A 180 -15.23 -5.33 7.01
C LYS A 180 -13.80 -4.78 7.05
N LEU A 181 -13.46 -4.17 8.17
CA LEU A 181 -12.09 -3.88 8.57
C LEU A 181 -11.65 -4.95 9.56
N ARG A 182 -10.47 -5.56 9.34
CA ARG A 182 -9.95 -6.62 10.22
C ARG A 182 -8.51 -6.33 10.63
N LEU A 183 -8.17 -6.68 11.86
CA LEU A 183 -6.80 -6.78 12.35
C LEU A 183 -6.39 -8.24 12.38
N ILE A 184 -5.21 -8.54 11.83
CA ILE A 184 -4.64 -9.89 11.85
C ILE A 184 -3.18 -9.89 12.31
N THR A 185 -2.66 -11.04 12.69
CA THR A 185 -1.23 -11.29 12.92
C THR A 185 -0.57 -11.87 11.67
N SER A 186 0.75 -11.76 11.51
CA SER A 186 1.46 -12.27 10.30
C SER A 186 1.33 -13.78 10.09
N ASP A 187 1.05 -14.53 11.15
CA ASP A 187 0.81 -15.97 11.13
C ASP A 187 -0.66 -16.34 10.87
N GLY A 188 -1.54 -15.35 10.74
CA GLY A 188 -2.98 -15.50 10.55
C GLY A 188 -3.72 -16.07 11.76
N GLY A 189 -3.10 -16.02 12.95
CA GLY A 189 -3.64 -16.59 14.18
C GLY A 189 -4.79 -15.76 14.77
N GLU A 190 -4.65 -14.43 14.84
CA GLU A 190 -5.71 -13.54 15.30
C GLU A 190 -6.45 -12.94 14.10
N VAL A 191 -7.79 -12.91 14.15
CA VAL A 191 -8.61 -12.12 13.23
C VAL A 191 -9.64 -11.36 14.06
N LYS A 192 -9.37 -10.08 14.32
CA LYS A 192 -10.27 -9.19 15.05
C LYS A 192 -10.97 -8.25 14.07
N GLN A 193 -12.27 -8.45 13.88
CA GLN A 193 -13.08 -7.53 13.09
C GLN A 193 -13.39 -6.25 13.88
N LEU A 194 -13.22 -5.10 13.24
CA LEU A 194 -13.59 -3.80 13.78
C LEU A 194 -15.02 -3.48 13.34
N ALA A 195 -15.85 -3.03 14.28
CA ALA A 195 -17.25 -2.72 14.00
C ALA A 195 -17.39 -1.38 13.27
N GLY A 196 -18.47 -1.21 12.49
CA GLY A 196 -18.88 0.08 11.93
C GLY A 196 -18.65 0.25 10.43
N ALA A 197 -17.81 -0.57 9.78
CA ALA A 197 -17.75 -0.58 8.32
C ALA A 197 -19.09 -1.09 7.75
N THR A 198 -19.71 -0.30 6.87
CA THR A 198 -21.04 -0.60 6.29
C THR A 198 -21.04 -0.75 4.77
N ALA A 199 -19.93 -0.40 4.12
CA ALA A 199 -19.78 -0.41 2.67
C ALA A 199 -18.36 -0.84 2.27
N PHE A 200 -18.16 -1.08 0.98
CA PHE A 200 -16.92 -1.56 0.41
C PHE A 200 -15.79 -0.59 0.77
N LEU A 201 -14.74 -1.07 1.44
CA LEU A 201 -13.60 -0.24 1.80
C LEU A 201 -12.59 -0.24 0.65
N GLN A 202 -12.29 0.94 0.10
CA GLN A 202 -11.42 1.12 -1.06
C GLN A 202 -9.94 1.15 -0.71
N SER A 203 -9.61 1.69 0.46
CA SER A 203 -8.24 1.83 0.94
C SER A 203 -8.25 1.99 2.46
N LEU A 204 -7.07 1.85 3.05
CA LEU A 204 -6.85 2.20 4.44
C LEU A 204 -5.57 3.01 4.59
N ALA A 205 -5.54 3.79 5.67
CA ALA A 205 -4.33 4.46 6.14
C ALA A 205 -4.26 4.30 7.66
N THR A 206 -3.10 4.52 8.24
CA THR A 206 -2.91 4.43 9.69
C THR A 206 -2.16 5.64 10.19
N THR A 207 -2.38 5.94 11.46
CA THR A 207 -1.56 6.90 12.18
C THR A 207 -0.16 6.33 12.41
N LYS A 208 0.83 7.21 12.63
CA LYS A 208 2.24 6.81 12.81
C LYS A 208 2.44 5.74 13.88
N PHE A 209 1.65 5.77 14.95
CA PHE A 209 1.76 4.81 16.05
C PHE A 209 0.85 3.59 15.89
N GLY A 210 0.03 3.55 14.83
CA GLY A 210 -0.88 2.44 14.55
C GLY A 210 -2.05 2.34 15.54
N ASP A 211 -2.37 3.40 16.28
CA ASP A 211 -3.45 3.46 17.26
C ASP A 211 -4.81 3.77 16.61
N VAL A 212 -4.80 4.45 15.46
CA VAL A 212 -5.98 4.73 14.64
C VAL A 212 -5.80 4.23 13.21
N VAL A 213 -6.83 3.55 12.71
CA VAL A 213 -6.98 3.16 11.29
C VAL A 213 -8.03 4.05 10.64
N LEU A 214 -7.74 4.54 9.44
CA LEU A 214 -8.64 5.29 8.58
C LEU A 214 -9.01 4.42 7.38
N GLY A 215 -10.23 4.56 6.86
CA GLY A 215 -10.70 3.84 5.69
C GLY A 215 -11.72 4.65 4.90
N GLY A 216 -11.50 4.74 3.59
CA GLY A 216 -12.45 5.34 2.66
C GLY A 216 -13.41 4.28 2.14
N ASP A 217 -14.71 4.52 2.23
CA ASP A 217 -15.74 3.60 1.75
C ASP A 217 -16.35 4.04 0.40
N GLN A 218 -17.03 3.11 -0.27
CA GLN A 218 -17.67 3.33 -1.57
C GLN A 218 -18.84 4.33 -1.52
N ASP A 219 -19.37 4.62 -0.34
CA ASP A 219 -20.40 5.65 -0.14
C ASP A 219 -19.79 7.07 -0.05
N GLY A 220 -18.46 7.19 -0.18
CA GLY A 220 -17.74 8.45 -0.12
C GLY A 220 -17.41 8.91 1.30
N ASN A 221 -17.62 8.08 2.32
CA ASN A 221 -17.27 8.42 3.69
C ASN A 221 -15.81 8.07 3.98
N LEU A 222 -15.14 8.92 4.75
CA LEU A 222 -13.93 8.55 5.48
C LEU A 222 -14.33 8.14 6.89
N ARG A 223 -13.87 6.98 7.35
CA ARG A 223 -14.14 6.46 8.69
C ARG A 223 -12.85 6.30 9.45
N ALA A 224 -12.93 6.44 10.77
CA ALA A 224 -11.81 6.25 11.68
C ALA A 224 -12.17 5.24 12.76
N TRP A 225 -11.24 4.33 13.05
CA TRP A 225 -11.36 3.33 14.10
C TRP A 225 -10.20 3.40 15.08
N ASP A 226 -10.51 3.28 16.36
CA ASP A 226 -9.51 3.06 17.40
C ASP A 226 -9.15 1.57 17.47
N VAL A 227 -7.86 1.27 17.38
CA VAL A 227 -7.34 -0.10 17.27
C VAL A 227 -7.49 -0.88 18.58
N ALA A 228 -7.26 -0.21 19.71
CA ALA A 228 -7.31 -0.84 21.03
C ALA A 228 -8.74 -1.30 21.37
N THR A 229 -9.71 -0.39 21.24
CA THR A 229 -11.13 -0.61 21.54
C THR A 229 -11.87 -1.32 20.41
N ALA A 230 -11.30 -1.36 19.20
CA ALA A 230 -11.91 -1.87 17.98
C ALA A 230 -13.28 -1.26 17.64
N LYS A 231 -13.43 0.04 17.93
CA LYS A 231 -14.65 0.81 17.67
C LYS A 231 -14.41 1.87 16.63
N GLU A 232 -15.44 2.14 15.82
CA GLU A 232 -15.51 3.35 15.02
C GLU A 232 -15.59 4.56 15.95
N ILE A 233 -14.72 5.54 15.72
CA ILE A 233 -14.59 6.76 16.54
C ILE A 233 -14.99 8.02 15.78
N ALA A 234 -15.02 7.99 14.44
CA ALA A 234 -15.50 9.10 13.62
C ALA A 234 -15.93 8.65 12.22
N VAL A 235 -16.88 9.40 11.65
CA VAL A 235 -17.29 9.32 10.23
C VAL A 235 -17.31 10.72 9.65
N PHE A 236 -16.59 10.93 8.57
CA PHE A 236 -16.52 12.16 7.82
C PHE A 236 -17.24 11.95 6.49
N LYS A 237 -18.36 12.65 6.31
CA LYS A 237 -19.15 12.61 5.09
C LYS A 237 -18.61 13.64 4.08
N PRO A 238 -18.89 13.44 2.77
CA PRO A 238 -18.56 14.41 1.73
C PRO A 238 -19.08 15.83 2.00
#